data_AF-A0A7Y4W3F6-F1
#
_entry.id   AF-A0A7Y4W3F6-F1
#
_cell.length_a   1.000
_cell.length_b   1.000
_cell.length_c   1.000
_cell.angle_alpha   90.00
_cell.angle_beta   90.00
_cell.angle_gamma   90.00
#
_symmetry.space_group_name_H-M   'P 1'
#
loop_
_entity.id
_entity.type
_entity.pdbx_description
1 polymer ?
#
loop_
_entity_poly.entity_id
_entity_poly.type
_entity_poly.pdbx_seq_one_letter_code
_entity_poly.pdbx_strand_id
1 'polypeptide(L)'
;MKTKKTNSGTDFSFDANLAAKQNAEEIISKTQLKAQADAQQALGVRLCELSKEKLAKLDLPEALLTAVLESKKITANGAMRRHKQYLGRLMREIDTAPIEDQLAKWDGKHTAENAYFHGLERWRDRMISDVNVLNEFIAQHPQTDPLAIQQLRTLVRNAQKELAASKSPKSSREIFKLLRELTQTSDNTENEMPNE
;
A
#
# COMPACT_ATOMS: atom_id res chain seq x y z
N MET A 1 30.55 2.88 84.31
CA MET A 1 30.17 2.08 83.12
C MET A 1 29.32 2.91 82.18
N LYS A 2 29.67 3.00 80.89
CA LYS A 2 28.80 3.56 79.84
C LYS A 2 28.76 2.60 78.66
N THR A 3 27.56 2.26 78.23
CA THR A 3 27.21 1.22 77.26
C THR A 3 27.28 1.71 75.81
N LYS A 4 27.42 0.75 74.89
CA LYS A 4 27.77 0.86 73.46
C LYS A 4 26.75 1.64 72.62
N LYS A 5 27.26 2.41 71.66
CA LYS A 5 26.51 2.94 70.50
C LYS A 5 26.14 1.79 69.56
N THR A 6 24.86 1.71 69.18
CA THR A 6 24.41 1.10 67.93
C THR A 6 23.59 2.16 67.21
N ASN A 7 24.07 2.63 66.06
CA ASN A 7 23.23 3.32 65.08
C ASN A 7 23.55 2.68 63.73
N SER A 8 22.77 1.66 63.39
CA SER A 8 22.69 1.11 62.04
C SER A 8 22.02 2.15 61.16
N GLY A 9 22.80 2.74 60.26
CA GLY A 9 22.25 3.54 59.17
C GLY A 9 21.50 2.63 58.20
N THR A 10 20.25 2.97 57.92
CA THR A 10 19.54 2.55 56.71
C THR A 10 18.92 3.79 56.10
N ASP A 11 19.54 4.19 55.00
CA ASP A 11 19.22 5.32 54.14
C ASP A 11 17.91 5.01 53.39
N PHE A 12 16.80 5.62 53.83
CA PHE A 12 15.47 5.49 53.21
C PHE A 12 15.30 6.52 52.08
N SER A 13 16.12 6.44 51.02
CA SER A 13 16.00 7.38 49.90
C SER A 13 16.08 6.76 48.51
N PHE A 14 15.66 5.50 48.32
CA PHE A 14 15.67 4.86 47.00
C PHE A 14 14.28 4.64 46.34
N ASP A 15 13.17 4.87 47.05
CA ASP A 15 11.84 4.45 46.56
C ASP A 15 10.95 5.53 45.92
N ALA A 16 11.40 6.77 45.80
CA ALA A 16 10.62 7.80 45.09
C ALA A 16 10.78 7.73 43.55
N ASN A 17 11.89 7.15 43.07
CA ASN A 17 12.22 7.12 41.64
C ASN A 17 11.73 5.86 40.92
N LEU A 18 11.38 4.80 41.67
CA LEU A 18 10.86 3.55 41.09
C LEU A 18 9.37 3.68 40.71
N ALA A 19 8.58 4.40 41.51
CA ALA A 19 7.17 4.69 41.21
C ALA A 19 6.99 5.61 39.98
N ALA A 20 7.98 6.46 39.69
CA ALA A 20 7.97 7.31 38.50
C ALA A 20 8.37 6.55 37.22
N LYS A 21 9.17 5.47 37.35
CA LYS A 21 9.53 4.60 36.22
C LYS A 21 8.43 3.62 35.82
N GLN A 22 7.51 3.28 36.73
CA GLN A 22 6.37 2.40 36.44
C GLN A 22 5.16 3.14 35.85
N ASN A 23 5.14 4.48 35.86
CA ASN A 23 4.11 5.32 35.22
C ASN A 23 4.58 5.93 33.88
N ALA A 24 5.65 5.39 33.30
CA ALA A 24 6.21 5.83 32.02
C ALA A 24 5.66 5.03 30.81
N GLU A 25 4.73 4.11 31.05
CA GLU A 25 3.90 3.51 30.00
C GLU A 25 2.74 4.48 29.69
N GLU A 26 2.99 5.35 28.70
CA GLU A 26 2.01 6.09 27.89
C GLU A 26 1.21 7.24 28.52
N ILE A 27 1.85 8.38 28.79
CA ILE A 27 1.14 9.68 28.70
C ILE A 27 0.95 10.00 27.21
N ILE A 28 -0.09 9.43 26.57
CA ILE A 28 -0.46 9.78 25.20
C ILE A 28 -0.78 11.27 25.14
N SER A 29 -0.07 12.01 24.28
CA SER A 29 -0.30 13.47 24.19
C SER A 29 -1.69 13.78 23.63
N LYS A 30 -2.29 14.91 24.02
CA LYS A 30 -3.58 15.39 23.45
C LYS A 30 -3.55 15.43 21.92
N THR A 31 -2.39 15.74 21.33
CA THR A 31 -2.16 15.75 19.88
C THR A 31 -2.25 14.35 19.28
N GLN A 32 -1.72 13.34 19.98
CA GLN A 32 -1.67 11.95 19.54
C GLN A 32 -3.04 11.28 19.66
N LEU A 33 -3.81 11.56 20.71
CA LEU A 33 -5.22 11.15 20.82
C LEU A 33 -6.07 11.74 19.69
N LYS A 34 -5.82 13.00 19.32
CA LYS A 34 -6.48 13.63 18.17
C LYS A 34 -6.09 12.95 16.85
N ALA A 35 -4.80 12.65 16.67
CA ALA A 35 -4.32 11.96 15.47
C ALA A 35 -4.92 10.55 15.31
N GLN A 36 -5.01 9.78 16.40
CA GLN A 36 -5.67 8.46 16.40
C GLN A 36 -7.16 8.58 16.05
N ALA A 37 -7.84 9.55 16.65
CA ALA A 37 -9.23 9.87 16.36
C ALA A 37 -9.48 10.21 14.88
N ASP A 38 -8.59 11.01 14.28
CA ASP A 38 -8.64 11.39 12.87
C ASP A 38 -8.32 10.19 11.95
N ALA A 39 -7.36 9.33 12.34
CA ALA A 39 -6.99 8.13 11.60
C ALA A 39 -8.15 7.11 11.54
N GLN A 40 -8.82 6.85 12.67
CA GLN A 40 -9.99 5.95 12.72
C GLN A 40 -11.14 6.48 11.89
N GLN A 41 -11.38 7.80 11.92
CA GLN A 41 -12.38 8.40 11.06
C GLN A 41 -12.01 8.23 9.58
N ALA A 42 -10.75 8.50 9.21
CA ALA A 42 -10.27 8.33 7.84
C ALA A 42 -10.41 6.88 7.36
N LEU A 43 -10.10 5.90 8.22
CA LEU A 43 -10.31 4.48 7.92
C LEU A 43 -11.80 4.18 7.65
N GLY A 44 -12.71 4.66 8.49
CA GLY A 44 -14.15 4.48 8.28
C GLY A 44 -14.65 5.11 6.97
N VAL A 45 -14.12 6.28 6.59
CA VAL A 45 -14.42 6.89 5.29
C VAL A 45 -13.88 6.04 4.15
N ARG A 46 -12.66 5.53 4.29
CA ARG A 46 -12.01 4.68 3.30
C ARG A 46 -12.80 3.40 3.02
N LEU A 47 -13.42 2.80 4.04
CA LEU A 47 -14.31 1.65 3.85
C LEU A 47 -15.51 1.95 2.93
N CYS A 48 -16.01 3.20 2.92
CA CYS A 48 -17.12 3.61 2.05
C CYS A 48 -16.78 3.60 0.56
N GLU A 49 -15.49 3.70 0.23
CA GLU A 49 -14.98 3.70 -1.14
C GLU A 49 -14.77 2.27 -1.69
N LEU A 50 -14.80 1.26 -0.83
CA LEU A 50 -14.60 -0.13 -1.22
C LEU A 50 -15.80 -0.72 -1.98
N SER A 51 -15.51 -1.75 -2.78
CA SER A 51 -16.54 -2.60 -3.40
C SER A 51 -17.19 -3.51 -2.35
N LYS A 52 -18.43 -3.95 -2.63
CA LYS A 52 -19.15 -4.88 -1.74
C LYS A 52 -18.38 -6.18 -1.51
N GLU A 53 -17.68 -6.67 -2.54
CA GLU A 53 -16.85 -7.87 -2.45
C GLU A 53 -15.66 -7.70 -1.48
N LYS A 54 -15.02 -6.52 -1.49
CA LYS A 54 -13.94 -6.22 -0.54
C LYS A 54 -14.48 -6.09 0.88
N LEU A 55 -15.63 -5.44 1.07
CA LEU A 55 -16.29 -5.32 2.38
C LEU A 55 -16.66 -6.68 2.98
N ALA A 56 -17.16 -7.61 2.16
CA ALA A 56 -17.48 -8.96 2.60
C ALA A 56 -16.26 -9.76 3.10
N LYS A 57 -15.05 -9.44 2.62
CA LYS A 57 -13.80 -10.08 3.06
C LYS A 57 -13.26 -9.54 4.39
N LEU A 58 -13.76 -8.40 4.86
CA LEU A 58 -13.29 -7.75 6.09
C LEU A 58 -14.06 -8.19 7.34
N ASP A 59 -15.11 -9.02 7.18
CA ASP A 59 -15.96 -9.52 8.27
C ASP A 59 -16.36 -8.42 9.27
N LEU A 60 -16.88 -7.30 8.74
CA LEU A 60 -17.19 -6.12 9.54
C LEU A 60 -18.45 -6.35 10.39
N PRO A 61 -18.51 -5.80 11.61
CA PRO A 61 -19.73 -5.80 12.42
C PRO A 61 -20.92 -5.19 11.67
N GLU A 62 -22.11 -5.73 11.90
CA GLU A 62 -23.34 -5.36 11.16
C GLU A 62 -23.62 -3.85 11.19
N ALA A 63 -23.41 -3.21 12.35
CA ALA A 63 -23.59 -1.77 12.51
C ALA A 63 -22.65 -0.96 11.61
N LEU A 64 -21.38 -1.37 11.50
CA LEU A 64 -20.39 -0.70 10.65
C LEU A 64 -20.69 -0.97 9.17
N LEU A 65 -21.00 -2.21 8.80
CA LEU A 65 -21.34 -2.57 7.43
C LEU A 65 -22.56 -1.77 6.93
N THR A 66 -23.60 -1.66 7.76
CA THR A 66 -24.79 -0.88 7.45
C THR A 66 -24.46 0.59 7.25
N ALA A 67 -23.71 1.19 8.18
CA ALA A 67 -23.28 2.59 8.07
C ALA A 67 -22.44 2.85 6.81
N VAL A 68 -21.55 1.92 6.46
CA VAL A 68 -20.73 2.00 5.24
C VAL A 68 -21.60 1.95 3.98
N LEU A 69 -22.61 1.08 3.93
CA LEU A 69 -23.52 0.98 2.78
C LEU A 69 -24.46 2.20 2.65
N GLU A 70 -24.88 2.77 3.77
CA GLU A 70 -25.71 3.98 3.82
C GLU A 70 -24.99 5.22 3.29
N SER A 71 -23.66 5.27 3.42
CA SER A 71 -22.85 6.41 2.93
C SER A 71 -23.14 6.77 1.47
N LYS A 72 -23.41 5.76 0.63
CA LYS A 72 -23.69 5.93 -0.81
C LYS A 72 -25.04 6.60 -1.11
N LYS A 73 -25.97 6.62 -0.14
CA LYS A 73 -27.27 7.27 -0.27
C LYS A 73 -27.25 8.73 0.19
N ILE A 74 -26.20 9.14 0.91
CA ILE A 74 -26.10 10.49 1.49
C ILE A 74 -25.50 11.44 0.45
N THR A 75 -26.29 12.38 -0.03
CA THR A 75 -25.87 13.36 -1.05
C THR A 75 -25.56 14.74 -0.47
N ALA A 76 -26.18 15.10 0.66
CA ALA A 76 -26.02 16.42 1.27
C ALA A 76 -24.70 16.53 2.05
N ASN A 77 -23.88 17.56 1.76
CA ASN A 77 -22.57 17.78 2.38
C ASN A 77 -22.61 17.81 3.92
N GLY A 78 -23.62 18.44 4.52
CA GLY A 78 -23.78 18.50 5.98
C GLY A 78 -24.21 17.18 6.61
N ALA A 79 -24.96 16.34 5.89
CA ALA A 79 -25.29 14.99 6.32
C ALA A 79 -24.07 14.07 6.19
N MET A 80 -23.33 14.18 5.08
CA MET A 80 -22.09 13.44 4.85
C MET A 80 -21.06 13.73 5.94
N ARG A 81 -20.86 15.00 6.33
CA ARG A 81 -19.92 15.35 7.42
C ARG A 81 -20.28 14.67 8.74
N ARG A 82 -21.57 14.66 9.11
CA ARG A 82 -22.06 13.98 10.33
C ARG A 82 -21.92 12.46 10.23
N HIS A 83 -22.20 11.90 9.06
CA HIS A 83 -22.03 10.47 8.80
C HIS A 83 -20.59 10.00 8.95
N LYS A 84 -19.63 10.80 8.45
CA LYS A 84 -18.19 10.54 8.64
C LYS A 84 -17.80 10.50 10.12
N GLN A 85 -18.34 11.42 10.94
CA GLN A 85 -18.12 11.42 12.38
C GLN A 85 -18.73 10.19 13.07
N TYR A 86 -19.93 9.78 12.64
CA TYR A 86 -20.57 8.56 13.14
C TYR A 86 -19.76 7.31 12.81
N LEU A 87 -19.27 7.18 11.58
CA LEU A 87 -18.32 6.13 11.19
C LEU A 87 -17.07 6.16 12.08
N GLY A 88 -16.48 7.33 12.32
CA GLY A 88 -15.33 7.47 13.21
C GLY A 88 -15.61 7.04 14.66
N ARG A 89 -16.84 7.19 15.15
CA ARG A 89 -17.26 6.64 16.44
C ARG A 89 -17.34 5.12 16.40
N LEU A 90 -18.00 4.54 15.40
CA LEU A 90 -18.11 3.08 15.26
C LEU A 90 -16.73 2.42 15.15
N MET A 91 -15.80 3.06 14.42
CA MET A 91 -14.42 2.59 14.27
C MET A 91 -13.62 2.58 15.59
N ARG A 92 -14.02 3.36 16.61
CA ARG A 92 -13.40 3.36 17.94
C ARG A 92 -13.85 2.21 18.82
N GLU A 93 -15.01 1.64 18.50
CA GLU A 93 -15.65 0.59 19.30
C GLU A 93 -15.19 -0.81 18.86
N ILE A 94 -14.33 -0.91 17.83
CA ILE A 94 -13.85 -2.16 17.24
C ILE A 94 -12.33 -2.22 17.18
N ASP A 95 -11.78 -3.43 17.02
CA ASP A 95 -10.36 -3.60 16.69
C ASP A 95 -10.11 -3.29 15.20
N THR A 96 -9.31 -2.25 14.94
CA THR A 96 -9.02 -1.78 13.58
C THR A 96 -7.79 -2.44 12.96
N ALA A 97 -6.93 -3.06 13.76
CA ALA A 97 -5.69 -3.68 13.28
C ALA A 97 -5.91 -4.69 12.13
N PRO A 98 -6.86 -5.66 12.21
CA PRO A 98 -7.06 -6.62 11.10
C PRO A 98 -7.57 -5.95 9.81
N ILE A 99 -8.32 -4.85 9.94
CA ILE A 99 -8.83 -4.08 8.81
C ILE A 99 -7.66 -3.34 8.13
N GLU A 100 -6.80 -2.69 8.92
CA GLU A 100 -5.63 -1.98 8.44
C GLU A 100 -4.64 -2.92 7.73
N ASP A 101 -4.37 -4.09 8.31
CA ASP A 101 -3.50 -5.10 7.71
C ASP A 101 -4.03 -5.60 6.37
N GLN A 102 -5.34 -5.86 6.29
CA GLN A 102 -5.94 -6.33 5.04
C GLN A 102 -5.96 -5.25 3.96
N LEU A 103 -6.23 -3.99 4.35
CA LEU A 103 -6.11 -2.84 3.47
C LEU A 103 -4.68 -2.67 2.96
N ALA A 104 -3.69 -2.77 3.83
CA ALA A 104 -2.28 -2.66 3.48
C ALA A 104 -1.84 -3.77 2.51
N LYS A 105 -2.33 -5.00 2.65
CA LYS A 105 -2.08 -6.09 1.68
C LYS A 105 -2.63 -5.77 0.29
N TRP A 106 -3.85 -5.22 0.23
CA TRP A 106 -4.44 -4.82 -1.05
C TRP A 106 -3.71 -3.63 -1.67
N ASP A 107 -3.35 -2.64 -0.86
CA ASP A 107 -2.57 -1.48 -1.31
C ASP A 107 -1.20 -1.88 -1.81
N GLY A 108 -0.52 -2.78 -1.08
CA GLY A 108 0.77 -3.35 -1.45
C GLY A 108 0.73 -4.04 -2.80
N LYS A 109 -0.32 -4.84 -3.06
CA LYS A 109 -0.55 -5.44 -4.38
C LYS A 109 -0.72 -4.38 -5.46
N HIS A 110 -1.54 -3.36 -5.21
CA HIS A 110 -1.75 -2.27 -6.18
C HIS A 110 -0.49 -1.42 -6.40
N THR A 111 0.32 -1.18 -5.38
CA THR A 111 1.59 -0.44 -5.51
C THR A 111 2.61 -1.24 -6.29
N ALA A 112 2.72 -2.54 -6.04
CA ALA A 112 3.59 -3.43 -6.82
C ALA A 112 3.16 -3.48 -8.30
N GLU A 113 1.86 -3.68 -8.57
CA GLU A 113 1.31 -3.67 -9.93
C GLU A 113 1.53 -2.33 -10.64
N ASN A 114 1.29 -1.20 -9.96
CA ASN A 114 1.53 0.12 -10.52
C ASN A 114 3.02 0.38 -10.78
N ALA A 115 3.90 0.01 -9.84
CA ALA A 115 5.34 0.13 -10.02
C ALA A 115 5.84 -0.70 -11.20
N TYR A 116 5.29 -1.91 -11.37
CA TYR A 116 5.53 -2.77 -12.51
C TYR A 116 5.10 -2.11 -13.83
N PHE A 117 3.86 -1.60 -13.90
CA PHE A 117 3.38 -0.90 -15.10
C PHE A 117 4.23 0.33 -15.43
N HIS A 118 4.60 1.13 -14.44
CA HIS A 118 5.52 2.26 -14.64
C HIS A 118 6.92 1.81 -15.08
N GLY A 119 7.39 0.65 -14.63
CA GLY A 119 8.61 0.02 -15.13
C GLY A 119 8.52 -0.28 -16.64
N LEU A 120 7.42 -0.88 -17.08
CA LEU A 120 7.17 -1.16 -18.50
C LEU A 120 7.04 0.11 -19.34
N GLU A 121 6.38 1.15 -18.81
CA GLU A 121 6.30 2.46 -19.47
C GLU A 121 7.68 3.09 -19.66
N ARG A 122 8.54 3.05 -18.64
CA ARG A 122 9.93 3.53 -18.74
C ARG A 122 10.72 2.76 -19.80
N TRP A 123 10.58 1.44 -19.85
CA TRP A 123 11.22 0.62 -20.88
C TRP A 123 10.75 1.00 -22.29
N ARG A 124 9.44 1.11 -22.50
CA ARG A 124 8.86 1.56 -23.77
C ARG A 124 9.44 2.90 -24.21
N ASP A 125 9.41 3.91 -23.33
CA ASP A 125 9.84 5.26 -23.68
C ASP A 125 11.34 5.32 -23.98
N ARG A 126 12.15 4.55 -23.23
CA ARG A 126 13.58 4.39 -23.49
C ARG A 126 13.85 3.66 -24.81
N MET A 127 13.13 2.59 -25.13
CA MET A 127 13.27 1.87 -26.41
C MET A 127 12.90 2.71 -27.62
N ILE A 128 11.88 3.57 -27.50
CA ILE A 128 11.51 4.51 -28.58
C ILE A 128 12.61 5.56 -28.76
N SER A 129 13.23 6.00 -27.67
CA SER A 129 14.28 7.03 -27.70
C SER A 129 15.63 6.50 -28.19
N ASP A 130 16.02 5.28 -27.79
CA ASP A 130 17.29 4.65 -28.12
C ASP A 130 17.11 3.16 -28.45
N VAL A 131 17.54 2.77 -29.64
CA VAL A 131 17.45 1.39 -30.15
C VAL A 131 18.38 0.44 -29.41
N ASN A 132 19.46 0.94 -28.77
CA ASN A 132 20.38 0.11 -28.00
C ASN A 132 19.73 -0.46 -26.73
N VAL A 133 18.74 0.24 -26.18
CA VAL A 133 17.96 -0.20 -25.00
C VAL A 133 17.20 -1.49 -25.28
N LEU A 134 16.81 -1.73 -26.53
CA LEU A 134 16.19 -2.99 -26.93
C LEU A 134 17.18 -4.16 -26.78
N ASN A 135 18.46 -3.96 -27.09
CA ASN A 135 19.47 -4.99 -26.90
C ASN A 135 19.74 -5.25 -25.42
N GLU A 136 19.69 -4.21 -24.57
CA GLU A 136 19.75 -4.36 -23.10
C GLU A 136 18.60 -5.22 -22.58
N PHE A 137 17.37 -4.98 -23.06
CA PHE A 137 16.20 -5.77 -22.67
C PHE A 137 16.32 -7.24 -23.12
N ILE A 138 16.78 -7.49 -24.34
CA ILE A 138 17.01 -8.86 -24.84
C ILE A 138 18.08 -9.58 -24.01
N ALA A 139 19.14 -8.88 -23.61
CA ALA A 139 20.19 -9.45 -22.76
C ALA A 139 19.69 -9.80 -21.36
N GLN A 140 18.73 -9.03 -20.83
CA GLN A 140 18.09 -9.30 -19.53
C GLN A 140 17.05 -10.43 -19.60
N HIS A 141 16.46 -10.67 -20.77
CA HIS A 141 15.44 -11.71 -20.98
C HIS A 141 15.82 -12.67 -22.12
N PRO A 142 16.87 -13.50 -21.94
CA PRO A 142 17.38 -14.39 -22.99
C PRO A 142 16.41 -15.51 -23.38
N GLN A 143 15.41 -15.80 -22.54
CA GLN A 143 14.37 -16.81 -22.79
C GLN A 143 13.23 -16.30 -23.68
N THR A 144 13.28 -15.04 -24.11
CA THR A 144 12.24 -14.45 -24.95
C THR A 144 12.21 -15.11 -26.33
N ASP A 145 11.01 -15.43 -26.83
CA ASP A 145 10.81 -15.95 -28.18
C ASP A 145 11.50 -15.06 -29.24
N PRO A 146 12.38 -15.62 -30.09
CA PRO A 146 13.00 -14.89 -31.20
C PRO A 146 12.01 -14.15 -32.10
N LEU A 147 10.80 -14.69 -32.29
CA LEU A 147 9.75 -14.04 -33.07
C LEU A 147 9.23 -12.77 -32.38
N ALA A 148 9.02 -12.81 -31.08
CA ALA A 148 8.59 -11.66 -30.28
C ALA A 148 9.66 -10.55 -30.25
N ILE A 149 10.94 -10.92 -30.20
CA ILE A 149 12.06 -9.97 -30.31
C ILE A 149 12.00 -9.23 -31.67
N GLN A 150 11.73 -9.95 -32.75
CA GLN A 150 11.66 -9.36 -34.09
C GLN A 150 10.44 -8.44 -34.27
N GLN A 151 9.31 -8.81 -33.66
CA GLN A 151 8.12 -7.96 -33.57
C GLN A 151 8.42 -6.67 -32.81
N LEU A 152 9.07 -6.78 -31.64
CA LEU A 152 9.45 -5.62 -30.82
C LEU A 152 10.38 -4.66 -31.57
N ARG A 153 11.40 -5.17 -32.27
CA ARG A 153 12.28 -4.37 -33.18
C ARG A 153 11.51 -3.61 -34.25
N THR A 154 10.42 -4.18 -34.76
CA THR A 154 9.60 -3.56 -35.81
C THR A 154 8.71 -2.49 -35.22
N LEU A 155 8.08 -2.76 -34.08
CA LEU A 155 7.25 -1.80 -33.36
C LEU A 155 8.03 -0.57 -32.91
N VAL A 156 9.27 -0.74 -32.41
CA VAL A 156 10.13 0.40 -32.03
C VAL A 156 10.42 1.32 -33.21
N ARG A 157 10.80 0.76 -34.36
CA ARG A 157 11.05 1.55 -35.58
C ARG A 157 9.79 2.28 -36.06
N ASN A 158 8.63 1.64 -35.96
CA ASN A 158 7.36 2.27 -36.33
C ASN A 158 6.97 3.38 -35.35
N ALA A 159 7.17 3.18 -34.04
CA ALA A 159 6.92 4.19 -33.02
C ALA A 159 7.81 5.43 -33.20
N GLN A 160 9.09 5.24 -33.57
CA GLN A 160 9.98 6.36 -33.92
C GLN A 160 9.49 7.14 -35.14
N LYS A 161 9.03 6.44 -36.19
CA LYS A 161 8.45 7.08 -37.38
C LYS A 161 7.14 7.80 -37.07
N GLU A 162 6.29 7.23 -36.22
CA GLU A 162 5.04 7.86 -35.75
C GLU A 162 5.34 9.12 -34.96
N LEU A 163 6.32 9.07 -34.05
CA LEU A 163 6.76 10.21 -33.25
C LEU A 163 7.32 11.33 -34.12
N ALA A 164 8.19 11.00 -35.08
CA ALA A 164 8.75 11.97 -36.03
C ALA A 164 7.68 12.58 -36.96
N ALA A 165 6.61 11.85 -37.24
CA ALA A 165 5.50 12.32 -38.07
C ALA A 165 4.35 12.94 -37.27
N SER A 166 4.50 13.12 -35.94
CA SER A 166 3.44 13.59 -35.03
C SER A 166 2.10 12.85 -35.17
N LYS A 167 2.18 11.55 -35.48
CA LYS A 167 1.00 10.67 -35.65
C LYS A 167 0.59 10.06 -34.32
N SER A 168 -0.64 9.51 -34.29
CA SER A 168 -1.13 8.78 -33.12
C SER A 168 -0.17 7.66 -32.73
N PRO A 169 0.17 7.51 -31.44
CA PRO A 169 1.21 6.58 -30.96
C PRO A 169 0.65 5.16 -30.85
N LYS A 170 0.22 4.58 -31.99
CA LYS A 170 -0.34 3.23 -32.05
C LYS A 170 0.74 2.21 -31.72
N SER A 171 1.91 2.34 -32.35
CA SER A 171 3.03 1.41 -32.15
C SER A 171 3.56 1.45 -30.71
N SER A 172 3.53 2.62 -30.05
CA SER A 172 3.87 2.75 -28.63
C SER A 172 2.96 1.94 -27.71
N ARG A 173 1.64 1.93 -27.98
CA ARG A 173 0.68 1.12 -27.22
C ARG A 173 0.90 -0.39 -27.43
N GLU A 174 1.20 -0.79 -28.66
CA GLU A 174 1.52 -2.18 -29.00
C GLU A 174 2.82 -2.65 -28.32
N ILE A 175 3.86 -1.79 -28.24
CA ILE A 175 5.10 -2.10 -27.48
C ILE A 175 4.77 -2.41 -26.03
N PHE A 176 3.97 -1.57 -25.37
CA PHE A 176 3.60 -1.79 -23.97
C PHE A 176 2.86 -3.13 -23.77
N LYS A 177 1.93 -3.46 -24.68
CA LYS A 177 1.19 -4.72 -24.63
C LYS A 177 2.13 -5.93 -24.78
N LEU A 178 3.02 -5.88 -25.76
CA LEU A 178 3.99 -6.96 -26.00
C LEU A 178 4.97 -7.11 -24.83
N LEU A 179 5.50 -6.00 -24.30
CA LEU A 179 6.37 -6.04 -23.11
C LEU A 179 5.68 -6.69 -21.91
N ARG A 180 4.40 -6.35 -21.68
CA ARG A 180 3.61 -6.98 -20.62
C ARG A 180 3.45 -8.48 -20.83
N GLU A 181 3.14 -8.92 -22.05
CA GLU A 181 3.01 -10.35 -22.37
C GLU A 181 4.31 -11.11 -22.12
N LEU A 182 5.45 -10.54 -22.53
CA LEU A 182 6.76 -11.15 -22.34
C LEU A 182 7.18 -11.28 -20.87
N THR A 183 6.95 -10.23 -20.08
CA THR A 183 7.32 -10.17 -18.66
C THR A 183 6.38 -10.96 -17.75
N GLN A 184 5.08 -11.04 -18.10
CA GLN A 184 4.14 -11.91 -17.40
C GLN A 184 4.37 -13.40 -17.70
N THR A 185 4.84 -13.73 -18.90
CA THR A 185 5.15 -15.12 -19.27
C THR A 185 6.38 -15.63 -18.52
N SER A 186 7.40 -14.77 -18.32
CA SER A 186 8.57 -15.11 -17.50
C SER A 186 8.24 -15.29 -16.02
N ASP A 187 7.39 -14.43 -15.43
CA ASP A 187 7.01 -14.55 -14.01
C ASP A 187 6.19 -15.82 -13.72
N ASN A 188 5.38 -16.28 -14.67
CA ASN A 188 4.63 -17.53 -14.52
C ASN A 188 5.50 -18.78 -14.62
N THR A 189 6.63 -18.73 -15.36
CA THR A 189 7.54 -19.89 -15.48
C THR A 189 8.37 -20.11 -14.22
N GLU A 190 8.60 -19.08 -13.41
CA GLU A 190 9.30 -19.20 -12.11
C GLU A 190 8.38 -19.70 -10.98
N ASN A 191 7.06 -19.53 -11.12
CA ASN A 191 6.07 -19.94 -10.10
C ASN A 191 5.60 -21.40 -10.22
N GLU A 192 6.02 -22.14 -11.25
CA GLU A 192 5.67 -23.55 -11.51
C GLU A 192 6.82 -24.53 -11.20
N MET A 193 7.77 -24.16 -10.34
CA MET A 193 8.68 -25.15 -9.74
C MET A 193 7.98 -25.77 -8.51
N PRO A 194 7.47 -27.02 -8.58
CA PRO A 194 7.05 -27.72 -7.38
C PRO A 194 8.24 -27.83 -6.43
N ASN A 195 8.02 -27.44 -5.17
CA ASN A 195 8.86 -27.93 -4.09
C ASN A 195 8.65 -29.44 -4.02
N GLU A 196 9.73 -30.17 -4.29
CA GLU A 196 9.92 -31.64 -4.28
C GLU A 196 9.32 -32.46 -5.44
#